data_AF-A0A8W8M074-F1
#
_entry.id   AF-A0A8W8M074-F1
#
_cell.length_a   1.000
_cell.length_b   1.000
_cell.length_c   1.000
_cell.angle_alpha   90.00
_cell.angle_beta   90.00
_cell.angle_gamma   90.00
#
_symmetry.space_group_name_H-M   'P 1'
#
loop_
_entity.id
_entity.type
_entity.pdbx_description
1 polymer ?
#
loop_
_entity_poly.entity_id
_entity_poly.type
_entity_poly.pdbx_seq_one_letter_code
_entity_poly.pdbx_strand_id
1 'polypeptide(L)'
;MDCSQYYITICLVILSTLTSSMSEYAFQIFSVKHCPSSEEGWGMASSRLGCNSTHGYQCVPNKHLTSLIEFCYPRGVNILFEKGNCLELADDGILNHVPCNKMFEFGCPDKFYLSNEIYKYPSCLAINTTLKCFYADFNCIYSKSMINQTRYILNQTRVMINETCEESLICGMKNSLLNSCNVTAIVMAVIFGIISLILAVLLVVFIKRRNVTIKRKKGLQDLENGESHPLQEVRFEQSEITIEPNEERNAGESHPLQEMNSEHMEISTVSNKERDENYAALFSLKDNLGMNPAHYAANAGQYHILDLMLKQGCDLFAEDEKNNENIVHLACMVGSLEVCQFVKANKNLEKLLHAKNGGGWNSIQYATKNGHLDIVKFLLENGVDVKNKSKKIGKNCLHTACEFGKHEICEYIISKAPNLITDTDSSGQHAGHYAAKNGHTDILQLLINVDKYAMQRPSHDKINILHVACENAHYDMVVKIAKVFPFMVKEITEKGWNAALFITDKADAEEERIKILKHLLDHGLDVYRVSKSGKTILVNARKNNLKDIEQYLSQQFPNLIGLRRQISFQ
;
A
#
# COMPACT_ATOMS: atom_id res chain seq x y z
N MET A 1 14.20 -1.21 -50.68
CA MET A 1 13.10 -0.92 -49.74
C MET A 1 13.51 -1.54 -48.43
N ASP A 2 13.96 -0.71 -47.49
CA ASP A 2 14.99 -1.15 -46.56
C ASP A 2 14.46 -1.21 -45.12
N CYS A 3 15.02 -2.10 -44.30
CA CYS A 3 14.53 -2.35 -42.94
C CYS A 3 14.48 -1.11 -42.04
N SER A 4 15.21 -0.04 -42.39
CA SER A 4 15.14 1.26 -41.71
C SER A 4 13.75 1.87 -41.75
N GLN A 5 13.00 1.78 -42.86
CA GLN A 5 11.64 2.34 -42.92
C GLN A 5 10.65 1.54 -42.06
N TYR A 6 10.83 0.22 -41.97
CA TYR A 6 10.01 -0.62 -41.09
C TYR A 6 10.29 -0.32 -39.61
N TYR A 7 11.57 -0.19 -39.24
CA TYR A 7 11.97 0.22 -37.89
C TYR A 7 11.53 1.65 -37.54
N ILE A 8 11.64 2.62 -38.45
CA ILE A 8 11.17 3.99 -38.22
C ILE A 8 9.65 4.02 -38.05
N THR A 9 8.89 3.24 -38.82
CA THR A 9 7.43 3.15 -38.67
C THR A 9 7.06 2.52 -37.32
N ILE A 10 7.73 1.43 -36.92
CA ILE A 10 7.55 0.81 -35.60
C ILE A 10 7.95 1.78 -34.48
N CYS A 11 9.07 2.49 -34.59
CA CYS A 11 9.51 3.48 -33.60
C CYS A 11 8.58 4.69 -33.52
N LEU A 12 7.95 5.13 -34.62
CA LEU A 12 6.96 6.21 -34.60
C LEU A 12 5.64 5.77 -33.97
N VAL A 13 5.20 4.52 -34.19
CA VAL A 13 4.07 3.92 -33.45
C VAL A 13 4.41 3.78 -31.96
N ILE A 14 5.61 3.31 -31.63
CA ILE A 14 6.04 3.17 -30.23
C ILE A 14 6.18 4.55 -29.56
N LEU A 15 6.70 5.56 -30.26
CA LEU A 15 6.80 6.94 -29.74
C LEU A 15 5.43 7.60 -29.57
N SER A 16 4.44 7.33 -30.44
CA SER A 16 3.07 7.81 -30.22
C SER A 16 2.42 7.13 -29.00
N THR A 17 2.83 5.90 -28.64
CA THR A 17 2.45 5.23 -27.38
C THR A 17 3.31 5.58 -26.16
N LEU A 18 4.43 6.30 -26.33
CA LEU A 18 5.32 6.71 -25.22
C LEU A 18 5.14 8.18 -24.81
N THR A 19 4.27 8.94 -25.48
CA THR A 19 3.84 10.28 -25.04
C THR A 19 2.55 10.29 -24.24
N SER A 20 1.86 9.16 -24.10
CA SER A 20 0.79 9.01 -23.09
C SER A 20 1.40 8.88 -21.69
N SER A 21 1.01 9.79 -20.79
CA SER A 21 1.42 9.81 -19.39
C SER A 21 1.23 8.45 -18.70
N MET A 22 2.18 8.06 -17.85
CA MET A 22 2.07 6.81 -17.07
C MET A 22 0.81 6.83 -16.21
N SER A 23 -0.19 6.03 -16.60
CA SER A 23 -1.46 5.90 -15.90
C SER A 23 -1.34 4.87 -14.78
N GLU A 24 -1.78 5.24 -13.58
CA GLU A 24 -1.93 4.32 -12.42
C GLU A 24 -2.98 3.21 -12.69
N TYR A 25 -3.77 3.39 -13.74
CA TYR A 25 -4.93 2.61 -14.13
C TYR A 25 -4.60 1.54 -15.18
N ALA A 26 -5.30 0.41 -15.15
CA ALA A 26 -5.10 -0.74 -16.02
C ALA A 26 -5.59 -0.57 -17.49
N PHE A 27 -5.97 0.65 -17.89
CA PHE A 27 -6.45 0.99 -19.23
C PHE A 27 -6.11 2.44 -19.56
N GLN A 28 -6.01 2.78 -20.85
CA GLN A 28 -5.65 4.12 -21.30
C GLN A 28 -6.73 5.15 -20.95
N ILE A 29 -6.27 6.29 -20.44
CA ILE A 29 -7.10 7.41 -19.98
C ILE A 29 -6.50 8.71 -20.51
N PHE A 30 -7.36 9.62 -20.98
CA PHE A 30 -6.98 10.90 -21.56
C PHE A 30 -7.63 12.04 -20.77
N SER A 31 -6.85 13.06 -20.39
CA SER A 31 -7.43 14.22 -19.69
C SER A 31 -8.09 15.19 -20.67
N VAL A 32 -9.29 15.65 -20.33
CA VAL A 32 -10.09 16.56 -21.14
C VAL A 32 -10.50 17.80 -20.36
N LYS A 33 -10.78 18.89 -21.06
CA LYS A 33 -11.28 20.14 -20.45
C LYS A 33 -12.76 20.05 -20.08
N HIS A 34 -13.55 19.34 -20.88
CA HIS A 34 -14.99 19.15 -20.71
C HIS A 34 -15.36 17.74 -21.21
N CYS A 35 -16.32 17.08 -20.55
CA CYS A 35 -16.95 15.87 -21.08
C CYS A 35 -18.05 16.22 -22.11
N PRO A 36 -18.41 15.33 -23.05
CA PRO A 36 -19.56 15.53 -23.92
C PRO A 36 -20.87 15.62 -23.10
N SER A 37 -21.74 16.56 -23.47
CA SER A 37 -23.02 16.83 -22.80
C SER A 37 -24.26 16.45 -23.63
N SER A 38 -24.07 15.69 -24.71
CA SER A 38 -25.14 15.20 -25.59
C SER A 38 -24.86 13.76 -26.04
N GLU A 39 -25.91 13.05 -26.42
CA GLU A 39 -25.83 11.66 -26.90
C GLU A 39 -24.95 11.51 -28.14
N GLU A 40 -25.11 12.42 -29.10
CA GLU A 40 -24.30 12.52 -30.31
C GLU A 40 -22.82 12.79 -29.99
N GLY A 41 -22.55 13.71 -29.05
CA GLY A 41 -21.20 14.00 -28.59
C GLY A 41 -20.54 12.82 -27.87
N TRP A 42 -21.31 12.07 -27.08
CA TRP A 42 -20.87 10.85 -26.40
C TRP A 42 -20.54 9.74 -27.42
N GLY A 43 -21.41 9.56 -28.43
CA GLY A 43 -21.18 8.65 -29.55
C GLY A 43 -19.92 9.01 -30.34
N MET A 44 -19.76 10.28 -30.76
CA MET A 44 -18.57 10.76 -31.46
C MET A 44 -17.28 10.56 -30.65
N ALA A 45 -17.32 10.79 -29.34
CA ALA A 45 -16.16 10.56 -28.48
C ALA A 45 -15.84 9.06 -28.32
N SER A 46 -16.86 8.20 -28.21
CA SER A 46 -16.71 6.74 -28.22
C SER A 46 -16.08 6.24 -29.52
N SER A 47 -16.53 6.74 -30.67
CA SER A 47 -15.96 6.39 -31.98
C SER A 47 -14.53 6.92 -32.14
N ARG A 48 -14.23 8.14 -31.68
CA ARG A 48 -12.89 8.74 -31.72
C ARG A 48 -11.85 7.94 -30.94
N LEU A 49 -12.25 7.30 -29.84
CA LEU A 49 -11.39 6.43 -29.02
C LEU A 49 -11.46 4.94 -29.40
N GLY A 50 -12.30 4.57 -30.36
CA GLY A 50 -12.49 3.18 -30.77
C GLY A 50 -13.13 2.29 -29.71
N CYS A 51 -13.84 2.87 -28.72
CA CYS A 51 -14.48 2.10 -27.66
C CYS A 51 -15.59 1.21 -28.25
N ASN A 52 -15.48 -0.10 -28.04
CA ASN A 52 -16.43 -1.09 -28.52
C ASN A 52 -17.58 -1.34 -27.52
N SER A 53 -18.54 -2.18 -27.89
CA SER A 53 -19.70 -2.53 -27.05
C SER A 53 -19.36 -3.24 -25.74
N THR A 54 -18.13 -3.76 -25.57
CA THR A 54 -17.69 -4.44 -24.34
C THR A 54 -16.79 -3.58 -23.45
N HIS A 55 -16.36 -2.40 -23.91
CA HIS A 55 -15.45 -1.48 -23.21
C HIS A 55 -15.98 -0.02 -23.29
N GLY A 56 -17.24 0.20 -22.89
CA GLY A 56 -17.99 1.42 -23.21
C GLY A 56 -17.31 2.74 -22.85
N TYR A 57 -17.43 3.74 -23.73
CA TYR A 57 -16.89 5.08 -23.49
C TYR A 57 -17.48 5.73 -22.24
N GLN A 58 -16.58 6.30 -21.44
CA GLN A 58 -16.86 7.02 -20.22
C GLN A 58 -16.06 8.31 -20.18
N CYS A 59 -16.68 9.39 -19.72
CA CYS A 59 -16.00 10.60 -19.26
C CYS A 59 -16.52 10.99 -17.87
N VAL A 60 -15.61 11.24 -16.92
CA VAL A 60 -15.88 11.54 -15.50
C VAL A 60 -14.74 12.37 -14.89
N PRO A 61 -14.91 12.99 -13.71
CA PRO A 61 -13.80 13.40 -12.86
C PRO A 61 -12.90 12.24 -12.42
N ASN A 62 -11.64 12.55 -12.13
CA ASN A 62 -10.81 11.69 -11.27
C ASN A 62 -11.15 11.89 -9.77
N LYS A 63 -10.82 10.90 -8.94
CA LYS A 63 -10.97 10.88 -7.46
C LYS A 63 -10.47 12.12 -6.71
N HIS A 64 -9.57 12.88 -7.32
CA HIS A 64 -8.97 14.08 -6.71
C HIS A 64 -9.62 15.38 -7.18
N LEU A 65 -10.62 15.31 -8.07
CA LEU A 65 -11.30 16.43 -8.71
C LEU A 65 -10.31 17.45 -9.30
N THR A 66 -9.16 16.98 -9.82
CA THR A 66 -8.12 17.81 -10.43
C THR A 66 -8.23 17.89 -11.94
N SER A 67 -8.91 16.93 -12.57
CA SER A 67 -9.17 16.92 -14.01
C SER A 67 -10.38 16.05 -14.36
N LEU A 68 -11.06 16.40 -15.45
CA LEU A 68 -11.92 15.46 -16.16
C LEU A 68 -11.06 14.54 -17.01
N ILE A 69 -11.50 13.31 -17.16
CA ILE A 69 -10.81 12.23 -17.86
C ILE A 69 -11.79 11.37 -18.65
N GLU A 70 -11.34 10.90 -19.82
CA GLU A 70 -12.11 10.05 -20.73
C GLU A 70 -11.36 8.76 -21.08
N PHE A 71 -12.11 7.67 -21.28
CA PHE A 71 -11.57 6.32 -21.48
C PHE A 71 -12.61 5.33 -22.01
N CYS A 72 -12.15 4.17 -22.49
CA CYS A 72 -12.98 3.00 -22.77
C CYS A 72 -13.02 2.10 -21.53
N TYR A 73 -14.17 1.91 -20.89
CA TYR A 73 -14.24 1.29 -19.56
C TYR A 73 -14.35 -0.24 -19.60
N PRO A 74 -13.40 -1.02 -19.07
CA PRO A 74 -13.35 -2.50 -19.26
C PRO A 74 -14.47 -3.33 -18.61
N ARG A 75 -15.46 -2.70 -17.97
CA ARG A 75 -16.65 -3.38 -17.41
C ARG A 75 -17.89 -3.25 -18.29
N GLY A 76 -17.80 -2.62 -19.47
CA GLY A 76 -18.86 -2.59 -20.47
C GLY A 76 -19.67 -1.29 -20.56
N VAL A 77 -20.42 -1.19 -21.66
CA VAL A 77 -21.51 -0.20 -21.82
C VAL A 77 -22.70 -0.62 -20.93
N ASN A 78 -23.57 0.33 -20.56
CA ASN A 78 -24.83 0.08 -19.87
C ASN A 78 -24.71 -0.48 -18.44
N ILE A 79 -23.70 -0.04 -17.66
CA ILE A 79 -23.65 -0.32 -16.22
C ILE A 79 -24.72 0.53 -15.53
N LEU A 80 -25.64 -0.10 -14.79
CA LEU A 80 -26.72 0.60 -14.08
C LEU A 80 -26.19 1.24 -12.79
N PHE A 81 -26.41 2.55 -12.65
CA PHE A 81 -25.99 3.34 -11.49
C PHE A 81 -27.18 3.92 -10.71
N GLU A 82 -26.97 4.09 -9.41
CA GLU A 82 -27.99 4.52 -8.45
C GLU A 82 -28.28 6.02 -8.55
N LYS A 83 -29.58 6.37 -8.47
CA LYS A 83 -30.00 7.77 -8.30
C LYS A 83 -29.37 8.41 -7.06
N GLY A 84 -29.17 9.72 -7.14
CA GLY A 84 -28.58 10.52 -6.07
C GLY A 84 -27.05 10.51 -6.02
N ASN A 85 -26.39 9.84 -6.99
CA ASN A 85 -24.94 9.74 -7.09
C ASN A 85 -24.44 10.22 -8.46
N CYS A 86 -23.39 11.04 -8.46
CA CYS A 86 -22.50 11.23 -9.59
C CYS A 86 -21.46 10.09 -9.64
N LEU A 87 -20.54 10.17 -10.62
CA LEU A 87 -19.45 9.20 -10.79
C LEU A 87 -18.08 9.89 -10.73
N GLU A 88 -17.08 9.20 -10.19
CA GLU A 88 -15.66 9.50 -10.35
C GLU A 88 -14.90 8.22 -10.71
N LEU A 89 -13.72 8.33 -11.33
CA LEU A 89 -12.80 7.19 -11.42
C LEU A 89 -11.81 7.22 -10.23
N ALA A 90 -11.81 6.16 -9.44
CA ALA A 90 -10.86 5.90 -8.39
C ALA A 90 -9.55 5.29 -8.92
N ASP A 91 -8.45 5.56 -8.24
CA ASP A 91 -7.06 5.22 -8.60
C ASP A 91 -6.82 3.73 -8.94
N ASP A 92 -7.71 2.82 -8.52
CA ASP A 92 -7.68 1.39 -8.83
C ASP A 92 -8.40 1.01 -10.14
N GLY A 93 -8.90 2.01 -10.89
CA GLY A 93 -9.67 1.82 -12.13
C GLY A 93 -11.14 1.50 -11.91
N ILE A 94 -11.72 1.81 -10.73
CA ILE A 94 -13.14 1.58 -10.44
C ILE A 94 -13.93 2.89 -10.53
N LEU A 95 -15.08 2.85 -11.21
CA LEU A 95 -16.07 3.93 -11.13
C LEU A 95 -16.77 3.88 -9.77
N ASN A 96 -16.57 4.92 -8.97
CA ASN A 96 -17.18 5.10 -7.65
C ASN A 96 -18.43 5.99 -7.73
N HIS A 97 -19.41 5.71 -6.86
CA HIS A 97 -20.54 6.61 -6.61
C HIS A 97 -20.08 7.80 -5.74
N VAL A 98 -20.39 9.02 -6.16
CA VAL A 98 -20.21 10.25 -5.39
C VAL A 98 -21.59 10.81 -5.00
N PRO A 99 -22.03 10.71 -3.73
CA PRO A 99 -23.38 11.12 -3.33
C PRO A 99 -23.61 12.63 -3.49
N CYS A 100 -24.43 13.01 -4.47
CA CYS A 100 -24.76 14.41 -4.76
C CYS A 100 -26.11 14.85 -4.17
N ASN A 101 -26.98 13.91 -3.77
CA ASN A 101 -28.38 14.15 -3.37
C ASN A 101 -28.61 15.10 -2.17
N LYS A 102 -27.56 15.42 -1.42
CA LYS A 102 -27.55 16.39 -0.31
C LYS A 102 -26.45 17.45 -0.43
N MET A 103 -25.66 17.40 -1.51
CA MET A 103 -24.53 18.31 -1.75
C MET A 103 -24.83 19.30 -2.87
N PHE A 104 -25.54 18.86 -3.92
CA PHE A 104 -25.93 19.69 -5.05
C PHE A 104 -27.32 20.26 -4.84
N GLU A 105 -27.49 21.55 -5.12
CA GLU A 105 -28.80 22.20 -5.14
C GLU A 105 -29.65 21.73 -6.33
N PHE A 106 -29.01 21.43 -7.48
CA PHE A 106 -29.68 20.94 -8.69
C PHE A 106 -28.77 20.11 -9.61
N GLY A 107 -29.38 19.27 -10.45
CA GLY A 107 -28.68 18.48 -11.49
C GLY A 107 -27.98 17.21 -11.01
N CYS A 108 -28.22 16.79 -9.77
CA CYS A 108 -27.91 15.42 -9.31
C CYS A 108 -28.92 14.41 -9.90
N PRO A 109 -28.55 13.16 -10.25
CA PRO A 109 -29.47 12.21 -10.86
C PRO A 109 -30.67 11.86 -9.98
N ASP A 110 -31.88 11.98 -10.52
CA ASP A 110 -33.17 11.78 -9.84
C ASP A 110 -33.72 10.35 -9.98
N LYS A 111 -33.24 9.62 -10.99
CA LYS A 111 -33.57 8.24 -11.35
C LYS A 111 -32.30 7.41 -11.61
N PHE A 112 -32.46 6.09 -11.65
CA PHE A 112 -31.39 5.20 -12.10
C PHE A 112 -31.03 5.52 -13.56
N TYR A 113 -29.75 5.41 -13.90
CA TYR A 113 -29.22 5.74 -15.21
C TYR A 113 -28.09 4.79 -15.59
N LEU A 114 -27.82 4.66 -16.88
CA LEU A 114 -26.75 3.80 -17.39
C LEU A 114 -25.41 4.56 -17.50
N SER A 115 -24.28 3.86 -17.50
CA SER A 115 -22.93 4.45 -17.55
C SER A 115 -22.70 5.43 -18.71
N ASN A 116 -23.26 5.10 -19.86
CA ASN A 116 -23.30 5.90 -21.08
C ASN A 116 -24.31 7.05 -21.05
N GLU A 117 -25.13 7.21 -20.01
CA GLU A 117 -26.13 8.29 -19.87
C GLU A 117 -25.69 9.43 -18.94
N ILE A 118 -24.50 9.36 -18.31
CA ILE A 118 -24.05 10.39 -17.34
C ILE A 118 -24.01 11.81 -17.96
N TYR A 119 -23.88 11.94 -19.30
CA TYR A 119 -23.97 13.22 -20.02
C TYR A 119 -25.30 13.95 -19.78
N LYS A 120 -26.37 13.23 -19.41
CA LYS A 120 -27.69 13.79 -19.08
C LYS A 120 -27.69 14.57 -17.75
N TYR A 121 -26.60 14.52 -16.98
CA TYR A 121 -26.44 15.22 -15.70
C TYR A 121 -25.17 16.09 -15.66
N PRO A 122 -25.12 17.24 -16.36
CA PRO A 122 -23.90 18.05 -16.50
C PRO A 122 -23.26 18.51 -15.17
N SER A 123 -24.03 18.67 -14.10
CA SER A 123 -23.50 18.97 -12.75
C SER A 123 -22.51 17.91 -12.25
N CYS A 124 -22.68 16.64 -12.64
CA CYS A 124 -21.76 15.54 -12.34
C CYS A 124 -20.48 15.55 -13.20
N LEU A 125 -20.41 16.40 -14.21
CA LEU A 125 -19.29 16.49 -15.15
C LEU A 125 -18.63 17.90 -15.12
N ALA A 126 -18.95 18.70 -14.12
CA ALA A 126 -18.46 20.06 -13.94
C ALA A 126 -17.71 20.21 -12.60
N ILE A 127 -16.38 20.36 -12.65
CA ILE A 127 -15.52 20.45 -11.46
C ILE A 127 -14.64 21.71 -11.43
N ASN A 128 -14.52 22.31 -10.25
CA ASN A 128 -13.54 23.35 -9.95
C ASN A 128 -12.24 22.69 -9.51
N THR A 129 -11.26 22.61 -10.40
CA THR A 129 -9.99 21.89 -10.20
C THR A 129 -9.07 22.55 -9.17
N THR A 130 -9.19 23.87 -8.96
CA THR A 130 -8.42 24.62 -7.96
C THR A 130 -8.92 24.37 -6.55
N LEU A 131 -10.24 24.31 -6.35
CA LEU A 131 -10.85 24.00 -5.05
C LEU A 131 -11.02 22.49 -4.81
N LYS A 132 -10.92 21.66 -5.86
CA LYS A 132 -11.24 20.23 -5.84
C LYS A 132 -12.66 20.00 -5.33
N CYS A 133 -13.64 20.57 -6.02
CA CYS A 133 -15.07 20.47 -5.74
C CYS A 133 -15.84 20.30 -7.06
N PHE A 134 -17.04 19.73 -7.01
CA PHE A 134 -18.02 19.91 -8.09
C PHE A 134 -18.53 21.35 -8.10
N TYR A 135 -18.86 21.89 -9.28
CA TYR A 135 -19.40 23.26 -9.38
C TYR A 135 -20.77 23.43 -8.72
N ALA A 136 -21.54 22.34 -8.62
CA ALA A 136 -22.84 22.32 -7.93
C ALA A 136 -22.74 22.12 -6.40
N ASP A 137 -21.55 21.78 -5.86
CA ASP A 137 -21.32 21.67 -4.42
C ASP A 137 -20.89 23.02 -3.84
N PHE A 138 -21.88 23.88 -3.60
CA PHE A 138 -21.68 25.20 -3.01
C PHE A 138 -21.06 25.15 -1.61
N ASN A 139 -21.28 24.08 -0.85
CA ASN A 139 -20.72 23.93 0.50
C ASN A 139 -19.21 23.66 0.46
N CYS A 140 -18.75 22.78 -0.43
CA CYS A 140 -17.33 22.54 -0.68
C CYS A 140 -16.63 23.81 -1.22
N ILE A 141 -17.28 24.53 -2.14
CA ILE A 141 -16.75 25.78 -2.71
C ILE A 141 -16.64 26.87 -1.64
N TYR A 142 -17.70 27.13 -0.88
CA TYR A 142 -17.74 28.17 0.15
C TYR A 142 -16.71 27.92 1.26
N SER A 143 -16.70 26.70 1.82
CA SER A 143 -15.77 26.34 2.90
C SER A 143 -14.30 26.46 2.49
N LYS A 144 -13.93 25.95 1.30
CA LYS A 144 -12.54 26.04 0.82
C LYS A 144 -12.15 27.45 0.36
N SER A 145 -13.09 28.23 -0.17
CA SER A 145 -12.88 29.65 -0.46
C SER A 145 -12.55 30.44 0.81
N MET A 146 -13.35 30.27 1.88
CA MET A 146 -13.12 30.91 3.18
C MET A 146 -11.79 30.45 3.83
N ILE A 147 -11.43 29.17 3.73
CA ILE A 147 -10.12 28.67 4.19
C ILE A 147 -8.97 29.34 3.42
N ASN A 148 -9.09 29.52 2.10
CA ASN A 148 -8.05 30.16 1.30
C ASN A 148 -7.94 31.67 1.57
N GLN A 149 -9.05 32.37 1.78
CA GLN A 149 -9.04 33.77 2.23
C GLN A 149 -8.41 33.91 3.63
N THR A 150 -8.78 33.04 4.57
CA THR A 150 -8.21 33.01 5.92
C THR A 150 -6.70 32.73 5.88
N ARG A 151 -6.25 31.79 5.04
CA ARG A 151 -4.83 31.49 4.82
C ARG A 151 -4.07 32.66 4.17
N TYR A 152 -4.70 33.40 3.25
CA TYR A 152 -4.13 34.60 2.67
C TYR A 152 -3.93 35.70 3.74
N ILE A 153 -4.94 35.95 4.57
CA ILE A 153 -4.88 36.91 5.68
C ILE A 153 -3.83 36.48 6.71
N LEU A 154 -3.76 35.20 7.08
CA LEU A 154 -2.74 34.67 7.99
C LEU A 154 -1.32 34.81 7.43
N ASN A 155 -1.12 34.64 6.13
CA ASN A 155 0.17 34.87 5.48
C ASN A 155 0.54 36.37 5.49
N GLN A 156 -0.40 37.27 5.20
CA GLN A 156 -0.21 38.72 5.31
C GLN A 156 0.20 39.13 6.74
N THR A 157 -0.52 38.67 7.77
CA THR A 157 -0.16 38.97 9.16
C THR A 157 1.15 38.31 9.59
N ARG A 158 1.53 37.16 9.03
CA ARG A 158 2.81 36.50 9.33
C ARG A 158 4.02 37.24 8.74
N VAL A 159 3.85 37.93 7.60
CA VAL A 159 4.87 38.85 7.07
C VAL A 159 5.00 40.06 8.01
N MET A 160 3.89 40.73 8.33
CA MET A 160 3.86 41.88 9.25
C MET A 160 4.51 41.58 10.61
N ILE A 161 4.20 40.41 11.22
CA ILE A 161 4.75 40.03 12.52
C ILE A 161 6.27 39.81 12.44
N ASN A 162 6.77 39.16 11.38
CA ASN A 162 8.19 38.93 11.19
C ASN A 162 9.00 40.24 11.06
N GLU A 163 8.43 41.30 10.51
CA GLU A 163 9.09 42.62 10.39
C GLU A 163 9.10 43.41 11.72
N THR A 164 8.25 43.05 12.69
CA THR A 164 8.12 43.75 13.99
C THR A 164 8.84 43.08 15.16
N CYS A 165 9.44 41.91 14.97
CA CYS A 165 9.92 41.06 16.07
C CYS A 165 11.46 41.01 16.28
N GLU A 166 12.19 42.09 15.97
CA GLU A 166 13.59 42.25 16.41
C GLU A 166 13.80 43.20 17.61
N GLU A 167 12.79 43.97 18.05
CA GLU A 167 12.94 44.88 19.20
C GLU A 167 11.91 44.71 20.34
N SER A 168 12.40 44.93 21.57
CA SER A 168 11.69 45.10 22.85
C SER A 168 11.25 43.84 23.64
N LEU A 169 11.14 44.04 24.96
CA LEU A 169 11.24 42.99 26.00
C LEU A 169 9.92 42.78 26.77
N ILE A 170 8.76 42.86 26.12
CA ILE A 170 7.45 42.86 26.80
C ILE A 170 6.48 41.83 26.21
N CYS A 171 6.33 40.67 26.86
CA CYS A 171 5.01 40.05 27.11
C CYS A 171 5.07 38.99 28.23
N GLY A 172 5.67 39.35 29.37
CA GLY A 172 5.30 38.68 30.62
C GLY A 172 3.85 39.06 30.99
N MET A 173 3.11 38.12 31.57
CA MET A 173 1.72 38.30 32.06
C MET A 173 0.63 38.54 30.98
N LYS A 174 0.06 37.44 30.48
CA LYS A 174 -1.38 37.19 30.72
C LYS A 174 -1.74 35.71 30.58
N ASN A 175 -2.17 35.12 31.70
CA ASN A 175 -2.88 33.86 31.76
C ASN A 175 -4.05 34.02 32.76
N SER A 176 -5.05 33.14 32.72
CA SER A 176 -6.38 33.25 33.34
C SER A 176 -7.35 34.25 32.68
N LEU A 177 -8.65 34.06 32.98
CA LEU A 177 -9.82 34.78 32.43
C LEU A 177 -10.13 34.60 30.93
N LEU A 178 -10.25 33.33 30.48
CA LEU A 178 -11.40 32.87 29.67
C LEU A 178 -11.32 31.34 29.45
N ASN A 179 -11.96 30.55 30.31
CA ASN A 179 -12.02 29.10 30.13
C ASN A 179 -13.32 28.49 30.71
N SER A 180 -14.42 28.58 29.95
CA SER A 180 -15.72 27.98 30.33
C SER A 180 -16.69 27.83 29.15
N CYS A 181 -16.32 27.03 28.12
CA CYS A 181 -17.29 26.37 27.21
C CYS A 181 -16.63 25.39 26.23
N ASN A 182 -15.49 25.75 25.62
CA ASN A 182 -14.97 25.00 24.47
C ASN A 182 -14.19 23.73 24.81
N VAL A 183 -13.57 23.62 25.99
CA VAL A 183 -12.69 22.48 26.30
C VAL A 183 -13.45 21.16 26.36
N THR A 184 -14.66 21.14 26.95
CA THR A 184 -15.52 19.95 26.97
C THR A 184 -16.00 19.57 25.57
N ALA A 185 -16.39 20.54 24.74
CA ALA A 185 -16.80 20.29 23.36
C ALA A 185 -15.65 19.73 22.49
N ILE A 186 -14.43 20.28 22.62
CA ILE A 186 -13.25 19.82 21.88
C ILE A 186 -12.84 18.41 22.33
N VAL A 187 -12.82 18.13 23.64
CA VAL A 187 -12.53 16.78 24.16
C VAL A 187 -13.55 15.75 23.63
N MET A 188 -14.85 16.08 23.66
CA MET A 188 -15.89 15.19 23.13
C MET A 188 -15.80 15.00 21.60
N ALA A 189 -15.46 16.05 20.84
CA ALA A 189 -15.26 15.97 19.40
C ALA A 189 -14.03 15.11 19.03
N VAL A 190 -12.93 15.22 19.77
CA VAL A 190 -11.74 14.36 19.61
C VAL A 190 -12.06 12.90 19.93
N ILE A 191 -12.83 12.64 21.00
CA ILE A 191 -13.30 11.29 21.34
C ILE A 191 -14.18 10.71 20.22
N PHE A 192 -15.14 11.48 19.68
CA PHE A 192 -15.97 11.04 18.55
C PHE A 192 -15.18 10.82 17.26
N GLY A 193 -14.17 11.65 16.98
CA GLY A 193 -13.27 11.47 15.85
C GLY A 193 -12.46 10.17 15.95
N ILE A 194 -11.91 9.87 17.14
CA ILE A 194 -11.18 8.63 17.41
C ILE A 194 -12.10 7.41 17.28
N ILE A 195 -13.31 7.44 17.85
CA ILE A 195 -14.31 6.36 17.71
C ILE A 195 -14.69 6.13 16.24
N SER A 196 -14.86 7.21 15.47
CA SER A 196 -15.19 7.10 14.03
C SER A 196 -14.03 6.50 13.22
N LEU A 197 -12.78 6.82 13.57
CA LEU A 197 -11.61 6.24 12.91
C LEU A 197 -11.45 4.75 13.23
N ILE A 198 -11.64 4.37 14.50
CA ILE A 198 -11.68 2.97 14.98
C ILE A 198 -12.74 2.16 14.22
N LEU A 199 -13.97 2.69 14.09
CA LEU A 199 -15.05 2.05 13.33
C LEU A 199 -14.76 1.95 11.82
N ALA A 200 -14.13 2.97 11.23
CA ALA A 200 -13.74 2.94 9.81
C ALA A 200 -12.64 1.90 9.54
N VAL A 201 -11.63 1.83 10.43
CA VAL A 201 -10.56 0.82 10.34
C VAL A 201 -11.18 -0.58 10.46
N LEU A 202 -11.97 -0.87 11.50
CA LEU A 202 -12.74 -2.12 11.68
C LEU A 202 -13.40 -2.63 10.38
N LEU A 203 -14.02 -1.72 9.64
CA LEU A 203 -14.76 -1.99 8.40
C LEU A 203 -13.82 -2.32 7.24
N VAL A 204 -12.71 -1.58 7.08
CA VAL A 204 -11.64 -1.92 6.13
C VAL A 204 -11.02 -3.28 6.46
N VAL A 205 -10.80 -3.57 7.75
CA VAL A 205 -10.32 -4.88 8.17
C VAL A 205 -11.33 -5.96 7.76
N PHE A 206 -12.62 -5.77 8.05
CA PHE A 206 -13.71 -6.70 7.72
C PHE A 206 -13.71 -7.13 6.25
N ILE A 207 -13.60 -6.16 5.35
CA ILE A 207 -13.52 -6.38 3.89
C ILE A 207 -12.27 -7.20 3.52
N LYS A 208 -11.12 -6.88 4.11
CA LYS A 208 -9.82 -7.49 3.75
C LYS A 208 -9.79 -9.00 4.03
N ARG A 209 -10.27 -9.46 5.19
CA ARG A 209 -10.36 -10.90 5.50
C ARG A 209 -11.39 -11.63 4.63
N ARG A 210 -12.54 -11.00 4.35
CA ARG A 210 -13.59 -11.59 3.48
C ARG A 210 -13.03 -11.96 2.11
N ASN A 211 -12.15 -11.11 1.57
CA ASN A 211 -11.44 -11.38 0.31
C ASN A 211 -10.39 -12.51 0.40
N VAL A 212 -9.77 -12.74 1.57
CA VAL A 212 -8.87 -13.90 1.79
C VAL A 212 -9.67 -15.21 1.81
N THR A 213 -10.81 -15.25 2.51
CA THR A 213 -11.70 -16.41 2.54
C THR A 213 -12.25 -16.74 1.14
N ILE A 214 -12.53 -15.73 0.30
CA ILE A 214 -12.95 -15.92 -1.10
C ILE A 214 -11.82 -16.53 -1.96
N LYS A 215 -10.57 -16.03 -1.84
CA LYS A 215 -9.44 -16.59 -2.60
C LYS A 215 -9.17 -18.06 -2.25
N ARG A 216 -9.38 -18.46 -1.00
CA ARG A 216 -9.20 -19.86 -0.57
C ARG A 216 -10.30 -20.80 -1.07
N LYS A 217 -11.50 -20.30 -1.37
CA LYS A 217 -12.53 -21.10 -2.06
C LYS A 217 -12.21 -21.34 -3.54
N LYS A 218 -11.65 -20.36 -4.25
CA LYS A 218 -11.22 -20.57 -5.66
C LYS A 218 -10.11 -21.62 -5.79
N GLY A 219 -9.03 -21.47 -5.03
CA GLY A 219 -7.88 -22.40 -5.08
C GLY A 219 -8.16 -23.83 -4.63
N LEU A 220 -9.40 -24.15 -4.21
CA LEU A 220 -9.86 -25.53 -3.96
C LEU A 220 -10.72 -26.07 -5.13
N GLN A 221 -11.45 -25.20 -5.85
CA GLN A 221 -12.18 -25.57 -7.07
C GLN A 221 -11.26 -25.72 -8.29
N ASP A 222 -10.15 -24.97 -8.30
CA ASP A 222 -9.09 -25.03 -9.33
C ASP A 222 -8.31 -26.39 -9.31
N LEU A 223 -8.62 -27.29 -8.35
CA LEU A 223 -8.06 -28.64 -8.23
C LEU A 223 -9.01 -29.76 -8.71
N GLU A 224 -10.30 -29.46 -8.93
CA GLU A 224 -11.31 -30.45 -9.34
C GLU A 224 -11.63 -30.42 -10.85
N ASN A 225 -11.15 -29.41 -11.58
CA ASN A 225 -11.52 -29.16 -12.99
C ASN A 225 -10.30 -28.85 -13.87
N GLY A 226 -9.62 -29.91 -14.33
CA GLY A 226 -8.53 -29.85 -15.31
C GLY A 226 -8.40 -31.20 -16.02
N GLU A 227 -8.59 -31.21 -17.34
CA GLU A 227 -8.96 -32.41 -18.08
C GLU A 227 -7.79 -33.35 -18.44
N SER A 228 -8.15 -34.58 -18.82
CA SER A 228 -7.26 -35.70 -19.16
C SER A 228 -6.81 -35.65 -20.63
N HIS A 229 -5.71 -36.37 -20.95
CA HIS A 229 -5.45 -37.16 -22.18
C HIS A 229 -3.92 -37.50 -22.30
N PRO A 230 -3.49 -38.54 -23.03
CA PRO A 230 -3.94 -39.94 -22.88
C PRO A 230 -2.81 -41.01 -23.02
N LEU A 231 -3.13 -42.29 -22.73
CA LEU A 231 -2.33 -43.52 -23.03
C LEU A 231 -1.00 -43.65 -22.22
N GLN A 232 -0.57 -44.84 -21.77
CA GLN A 232 -0.61 -46.15 -22.44
C GLN A 232 -1.02 -47.34 -21.53
N GLU A 233 -1.24 -48.50 -22.17
CA GLU A 233 -1.77 -49.82 -21.77
C GLU A 233 -1.28 -50.40 -20.41
N VAL A 234 -1.98 -51.34 -19.74
CA VAL A 234 -1.98 -52.79 -20.08
C VAL A 234 -3.19 -53.58 -19.48
N ARG A 235 -3.95 -54.24 -20.39
CA ARG A 235 -4.57 -55.61 -20.34
C ARG A 235 -5.71 -56.00 -19.36
N PHE A 236 -6.93 -56.10 -19.95
CA PHE A 236 -7.97 -57.19 -19.86
C PHE A 236 -8.68 -57.40 -18.49
N GLU A 237 -9.87 -58.03 -18.37
CA GLU A 237 -10.67 -58.87 -19.31
C GLU A 237 -12.20 -58.72 -19.12
N GLN A 238 -12.96 -58.83 -20.22
CA GLN A 238 -14.36 -59.33 -20.48
C GLN A 238 -15.44 -59.38 -19.36
N SER A 239 -16.76 -59.21 -19.61
CA SER A 239 -17.62 -58.90 -20.80
C SER A 239 -18.98 -58.31 -20.30
N GLU A 240 -20.18 -58.25 -20.92
CA GLU A 240 -20.86 -58.70 -22.16
C GLU A 240 -22.09 -57.72 -22.37
N ILE A 241 -22.45 -57.17 -23.56
CA ILE A 241 -23.36 -57.67 -24.62
C ILE A 241 -24.77 -58.09 -24.09
N THR A 242 -25.96 -57.71 -24.61
CA THR A 242 -26.48 -57.18 -25.92
C THR A 242 -27.54 -56.06 -25.71
N ILE A 243 -27.63 -54.98 -26.52
CA ILE A 243 -28.40 -54.77 -27.79
C ILE A 243 -29.95 -55.00 -27.73
N GLU A 244 -30.71 -53.90 -27.59
CA GLU A 244 -31.72 -53.28 -28.52
C GLU A 244 -32.51 -54.09 -29.59
N PRO A 245 -33.59 -53.55 -30.24
CA PRO A 245 -34.55 -52.46 -29.87
C PRO A 245 -36.04 -52.65 -30.31
N ASN A 246 -36.85 -51.58 -30.16
CA ASN A 246 -37.88 -51.03 -31.09
C ASN A 246 -39.39 -51.37 -31.04
N GLU A 247 -40.16 -50.42 -31.62
CA GLU A 247 -41.61 -50.35 -31.98
C GLU A 247 -42.62 -50.14 -30.80
N GLU A 248 -43.64 -49.27 -30.86
CA GLU A 248 -44.12 -48.39 -31.95
C GLU A 248 -44.99 -47.16 -31.53
N ARG A 249 -44.95 -46.10 -32.38
CA ARG A 249 -45.95 -45.05 -32.73
C ARG A 249 -46.98 -44.42 -31.72
N ASN A 250 -46.88 -43.08 -31.63
CA ASN A 250 -47.94 -42.03 -31.80
C ASN A 250 -48.86 -41.55 -30.64
N ALA A 251 -49.17 -40.23 -30.70
CA ALA A 251 -50.15 -39.43 -29.94
C ALA A 251 -49.93 -39.30 -28.41
N GLY A 252 -50.41 -38.25 -27.71
CA GLY A 252 -51.05 -37.00 -28.14
C GLY A 252 -51.76 -36.26 -26.98
N GLU A 253 -51.91 -34.93 -27.10
CA GLU A 253 -52.85 -34.05 -26.36
C GLU A 253 -52.64 -33.71 -24.85
N SER A 254 -52.43 -32.40 -24.60
CA SER A 254 -52.88 -31.51 -23.50
C SER A 254 -53.16 -31.98 -22.05
N HIS A 255 -52.44 -31.36 -21.10
CA HIS A 255 -52.92 -30.41 -20.06
C HIS A 255 -54.39 -30.48 -19.55
N PRO A 256 -54.63 -30.28 -18.23
CA PRO A 256 -54.55 -28.92 -17.65
C PRO A 256 -53.92 -28.79 -16.23
N LEU A 257 -53.98 -27.56 -15.68
CA LEU A 257 -53.44 -27.10 -14.39
C LEU A 257 -54.49 -27.18 -13.27
N GLN A 258 -54.07 -27.37 -11.99
CA GLN A 258 -54.58 -26.59 -10.84
C GLN A 258 -53.72 -26.74 -9.56
N GLU A 259 -54.17 -26.15 -8.44
CA GLU A 259 -53.30 -25.59 -7.38
C GLU A 259 -53.44 -26.23 -5.98
N MET A 260 -52.51 -25.82 -5.09
CA MET A 260 -52.69 -25.53 -3.65
C MET A 260 -52.57 -26.63 -2.56
N ASN A 261 -51.68 -26.28 -1.60
CA ASN A 261 -51.79 -26.35 -0.14
C ASN A 261 -51.18 -27.51 0.70
N SER A 262 -50.14 -27.11 1.43
CA SER A 262 -49.77 -27.39 2.84
C SER A 262 -50.30 -28.62 3.58
N GLU A 263 -49.37 -29.34 4.21
CA GLU A 263 -49.58 -29.93 5.54
C GLU A 263 -48.28 -29.84 6.39
N HIS A 264 -48.38 -30.11 7.70
CA HIS A 264 -47.32 -29.80 8.68
C HIS A 264 -46.20 -30.86 8.76
N MET A 265 -45.00 -30.46 9.20
CA MET A 265 -43.98 -31.36 9.74
C MET A 265 -43.46 -30.80 11.08
N GLU A 266 -43.44 -31.65 12.11
CA GLU A 266 -43.09 -31.25 13.48
C GLU A 266 -41.57 -31.06 13.67
N ILE A 267 -41.20 -30.08 14.51
CA ILE A 267 -39.80 -29.86 14.90
C ILE A 267 -39.50 -30.72 16.13
N SER A 268 -38.92 -31.90 15.91
CA SER A 268 -38.45 -32.76 16.99
C SER A 268 -37.22 -32.16 17.70
N THR A 269 -37.26 -32.10 19.03
CA THR A 269 -36.20 -31.48 19.84
C THR A 269 -35.01 -32.41 20.00
N VAL A 270 -34.06 -32.34 19.06
CA VAL A 270 -32.72 -32.96 19.19
C VAL A 270 -32.09 -32.52 20.51
N SER A 271 -31.41 -33.40 21.23
CA SER A 271 -30.77 -33.05 22.50
C SER A 271 -29.76 -31.90 22.32
N ASN A 272 -29.56 -31.06 23.34
CA ASN A 272 -28.52 -30.03 23.26
C ASN A 272 -27.11 -30.65 23.37
N LYS A 273 -26.96 -31.76 24.10
CA LYS A 273 -25.66 -32.38 24.38
C LYS A 273 -24.93 -32.88 23.13
N GLU A 274 -25.62 -33.58 22.25
CA GLU A 274 -25.04 -34.12 21.01
C GLU A 274 -24.71 -33.01 19.99
N ARG A 275 -25.31 -31.83 20.13
CA ARG A 275 -25.04 -30.66 19.28
C ARG A 275 -23.77 -29.93 19.73
N ASP A 276 -23.53 -29.82 21.03
CA ASP A 276 -22.36 -29.10 21.56
C ASP A 276 -21.03 -29.80 21.22
N GLU A 277 -20.97 -31.13 21.26
CA GLU A 277 -19.76 -31.91 20.92
C GLU A 277 -19.30 -31.73 19.46
N ASN A 278 -20.25 -31.54 18.53
CA ASN A 278 -19.97 -31.41 17.10
C ASN A 278 -19.35 -30.04 16.73
N TYR A 279 -19.73 -28.96 17.43
CA TYR A 279 -19.13 -27.64 17.21
C TYR A 279 -17.68 -27.55 17.72
N ALA A 280 -17.37 -28.21 18.84
CA ALA A 280 -16.00 -28.27 19.34
C ALA A 280 -15.03 -28.90 18.31
N ALA A 281 -15.47 -29.94 17.61
CA ALA A 281 -14.72 -30.54 16.50
C ALA A 281 -14.45 -29.50 15.38
N LEU A 282 -15.48 -28.80 14.90
CA LEU A 282 -15.37 -27.76 13.87
C LEU A 282 -14.33 -26.67 14.23
N PHE A 283 -14.31 -26.22 15.49
CA PHE A 283 -13.42 -25.16 15.95
C PHE A 283 -11.96 -25.61 16.18
N SER A 284 -11.69 -26.92 16.21
CA SER A 284 -10.34 -27.49 16.24
C SER A 284 -9.70 -27.70 14.86
N LEU A 285 -10.50 -27.68 13.79
CA LEU A 285 -10.01 -27.88 12.43
C LEU A 285 -9.04 -26.78 12.01
N LYS A 286 -7.92 -27.20 11.41
CA LYS A 286 -6.93 -26.34 10.74
C LYS A 286 -6.97 -26.57 9.24
N ASP A 287 -6.68 -25.51 8.47
CA ASP A 287 -6.50 -25.58 7.02
C ASP A 287 -5.03 -25.82 6.62
N ASN A 288 -4.75 -25.83 5.31
CA ASN A 288 -3.42 -26.07 4.73
C ASN A 288 -2.35 -24.98 4.96
N LEU A 289 -2.56 -24.07 5.92
CA LEU A 289 -1.52 -23.18 6.48
C LEU A 289 -1.50 -23.27 8.02
N GLY A 290 -2.09 -24.31 8.60
CA GLY A 290 -2.27 -24.46 10.04
C GLY A 290 -3.26 -23.48 10.67
N MET A 291 -4.04 -22.73 9.88
CA MET A 291 -4.93 -21.69 10.40
C MET A 291 -6.27 -22.31 10.80
N ASN A 292 -6.72 -22.04 12.03
CA ASN A 292 -8.06 -22.41 12.50
C ASN A 292 -9.04 -21.22 12.33
N PRO A 293 -10.36 -21.39 12.61
CA PRO A 293 -11.35 -20.31 12.49
C PRO A 293 -10.99 -19.04 13.27
N ALA A 294 -10.27 -19.14 14.41
CA ALA A 294 -9.85 -17.96 15.18
C ALA A 294 -8.85 -17.08 14.43
N HIS A 295 -8.01 -17.61 13.52
CA HIS A 295 -7.17 -16.79 12.63
C HIS A 295 -8.04 -16.01 11.63
N TYR A 296 -9.13 -16.63 11.15
CA TYR A 296 -10.22 -15.98 10.43
C TYR A 296 -11.23 -15.25 11.34
N ALA A 297 -10.91 -15.09 12.62
CA ALA A 297 -11.48 -14.10 13.53
C ALA A 297 -10.44 -13.05 14.00
N ALA A 298 -9.15 -13.26 13.66
CA ALA A 298 -8.02 -12.32 13.55
C ALA A 298 -8.13 -11.30 12.40
N ASN A 299 -7.81 -11.73 11.16
CA ASN A 299 -7.72 -11.04 9.85
C ASN A 299 -8.58 -9.77 9.49
N ALA A 300 -9.66 -9.48 10.23
CA ALA A 300 -10.78 -8.55 9.95
C ALA A 300 -11.33 -7.83 11.21
N GLY A 301 -10.61 -7.86 12.32
CA GLY A 301 -10.98 -7.13 13.55
C GLY A 301 -12.27 -7.54 14.26
N GLN A 302 -12.92 -8.61 13.82
CA GLN A 302 -14.19 -9.08 14.40
C GLN A 302 -14.00 -9.76 15.76
N TYR A 303 -13.66 -8.98 16.80
CA TYR A 303 -13.48 -9.47 18.16
C TYR A 303 -14.75 -10.12 18.73
N HIS A 304 -15.94 -9.65 18.33
CA HIS A 304 -17.22 -10.31 18.64
C HIS A 304 -17.27 -11.77 18.18
N ILE A 305 -16.64 -12.09 17.04
CA ILE A 305 -16.55 -13.46 16.52
C ILE A 305 -15.51 -14.26 17.32
N LEU A 306 -14.39 -13.64 17.75
CA LEU A 306 -13.43 -14.29 18.66
C LEU A 306 -14.05 -14.62 20.02
N ASP A 307 -14.86 -13.72 20.58
CA ASP A 307 -15.57 -13.91 21.85
C ASP A 307 -16.58 -15.07 21.75
N LEU A 308 -17.36 -15.14 20.67
CA LEU A 308 -18.25 -16.27 20.40
C LEU A 308 -17.47 -17.58 20.19
N MET A 309 -16.39 -17.57 19.39
CA MET A 309 -15.54 -18.75 19.17
C MET A 309 -14.90 -19.26 20.47
N LEU A 310 -14.42 -18.36 21.33
CA LEU A 310 -13.84 -18.71 22.63
C LEU A 310 -14.90 -19.35 23.56
N LYS A 311 -16.13 -18.81 23.57
CA LYS A 311 -17.26 -19.39 24.32
C LYS A 311 -17.69 -20.78 23.80
N GLN A 312 -17.37 -21.08 22.54
CA GLN A 312 -17.59 -22.39 21.90
C GLN A 312 -16.32 -23.28 21.91
N GLY A 313 -15.33 -22.96 22.76
CA GLY A 313 -14.15 -23.81 22.96
C GLY A 313 -13.07 -23.75 21.87
N CYS A 314 -13.13 -22.79 20.94
CA CYS A 314 -12.09 -22.62 19.92
C CYS A 314 -10.75 -22.22 20.55
N ASP A 315 -9.66 -22.82 20.06
CA ASP A 315 -8.31 -22.46 20.51
C ASP A 315 -7.86 -21.12 19.91
N LEU A 316 -7.86 -20.08 20.73
CA LEU A 316 -7.34 -18.76 20.39
C LEU A 316 -5.81 -18.64 20.57
N PHE A 317 -5.15 -19.67 21.11
CA PHE A 317 -3.68 -19.73 21.23
C PHE A 317 -2.98 -20.37 20.03
N ALA A 318 -3.73 -21.04 19.15
CA ALA A 318 -3.20 -21.62 17.92
C ALA A 318 -2.39 -20.60 17.10
N GLU A 319 -1.31 -21.09 16.50
CA GLU A 319 -0.47 -20.37 15.54
C GLU A 319 -0.60 -20.99 14.14
N ASP A 320 -0.33 -20.19 13.11
CA ASP A 320 -0.18 -20.67 11.73
C ASP A 320 1.13 -21.48 11.55
N GLU A 321 1.15 -22.40 10.58
CA GLU A 321 2.31 -23.24 10.29
C GLU A 321 3.36 -22.52 9.44
N LYS A 322 2.99 -21.40 8.82
CA LYS A 322 3.83 -20.68 7.85
C LYS A 322 4.85 -19.76 8.53
N ASN A 323 4.42 -19.03 9.55
CA ASN A 323 5.17 -17.98 10.20
C ASN A 323 5.17 -18.10 11.74
N ASN A 324 4.38 -19.02 12.31
CA ASN A 324 3.95 -19.01 13.72
C ASN A 324 3.26 -17.69 14.10
N GLU A 325 2.36 -17.20 13.25
CA GLU A 325 1.53 -16.02 13.56
C GLU A 325 0.28 -16.42 14.32
N ASN A 326 0.09 -15.86 15.53
CA ASN A 326 -1.14 -15.97 16.30
C ASN A 326 -2.15 -14.85 15.95
N ILE A 327 -3.34 -14.90 16.57
CA ILE A 327 -4.42 -13.91 16.35
C ILE A 327 -4.02 -12.44 16.57
N VAL A 328 -3.07 -12.14 17.46
CA VAL A 328 -2.61 -10.76 17.72
C VAL A 328 -1.69 -10.27 16.61
N HIS A 329 -0.75 -11.09 16.15
CA HIS A 329 0.11 -10.73 15.00
C HIS A 329 -0.74 -10.41 13.76
N LEU A 330 -1.76 -11.23 13.51
CA LEU A 330 -2.74 -11.02 12.46
C LEU A 330 -3.49 -9.69 12.65
N ALA A 331 -4.06 -9.42 13.84
CA ALA A 331 -4.75 -8.15 14.12
C ALA A 331 -3.85 -6.92 13.92
N CYS A 332 -2.60 -7.00 14.40
CA CYS A 332 -1.57 -5.96 14.24
C CYS A 332 -1.13 -5.77 12.78
N MET A 333 -1.27 -6.77 11.92
CA MET A 333 -1.01 -6.62 10.49
C MET A 333 -2.07 -5.72 9.81
N VAL A 334 -3.32 -5.85 10.25
CA VAL A 334 -4.48 -5.33 9.52
C VAL A 334 -5.14 -4.10 10.13
N GLY A 335 -4.80 -3.76 11.38
CA GLY A 335 -5.22 -2.51 12.04
C GLY A 335 -6.33 -2.64 13.08
N SER A 336 -6.67 -3.85 13.54
CA SER A 336 -7.69 -3.99 14.60
C SER A 336 -7.10 -3.81 15.99
N LEU A 337 -7.28 -2.62 16.54
CA LEU A 337 -7.00 -2.30 17.95
C LEU A 337 -7.93 -3.08 18.90
N GLU A 338 -9.14 -3.38 18.45
CA GLU A 338 -10.23 -3.96 19.25
C GLU A 338 -9.98 -5.44 19.55
N VAL A 339 -9.36 -6.18 18.63
CA VAL A 339 -8.87 -7.53 18.91
C VAL A 339 -7.73 -7.49 19.94
N CYS A 340 -6.82 -6.52 19.84
CA CYS A 340 -5.76 -6.34 20.85
C CYS A 340 -6.34 -5.99 22.22
N GLN A 341 -7.37 -5.14 22.28
CA GLN A 341 -8.12 -4.80 23.50
C GLN A 341 -8.89 -6.00 24.07
N PHE A 342 -9.57 -6.79 23.24
CA PHE A 342 -10.24 -8.03 23.65
C PHE A 342 -9.26 -9.05 24.24
N VAL A 343 -8.11 -9.26 23.58
CA VAL A 343 -7.04 -10.14 24.08
C VAL A 343 -6.46 -9.61 25.40
N LYS A 344 -6.32 -8.30 25.59
CA LYS A 344 -5.88 -7.72 26.86
C LYS A 344 -6.92 -7.81 27.97
N ALA A 345 -8.20 -7.64 27.65
CA ALA A 345 -9.29 -7.73 28.62
C ALA A 345 -9.43 -9.16 29.19
N ASN A 346 -9.10 -10.17 28.40
CA ASN A 346 -9.11 -11.56 28.81
C ASN A 346 -7.75 -12.01 29.36
N LYS A 347 -7.62 -12.10 30.69
CA LYS A 347 -6.38 -12.49 31.39
C LYS A 347 -5.73 -13.79 30.90
N ASN A 348 -6.51 -14.74 30.35
CA ASN A 348 -5.97 -15.99 29.82
C ASN A 348 -5.28 -15.77 28.45
N LEU A 349 -5.81 -14.84 27.65
CA LEU A 349 -5.31 -14.51 26.32
C LEU A 349 -4.14 -13.52 26.33
N GLU A 350 -4.01 -12.69 27.37
CA GLU A 350 -3.03 -11.58 27.48
C GLU A 350 -1.61 -11.95 27.04
N LYS A 351 -1.12 -13.16 27.35
CA LYS A 351 0.20 -13.66 26.92
C LYS A 351 0.44 -13.58 25.40
N LEU A 352 -0.62 -13.59 24.58
CA LEU A 352 -0.55 -13.48 23.12
C LEU A 352 -0.04 -12.12 22.62
N LEU A 353 -0.18 -11.05 23.43
CA LEU A 353 0.36 -9.71 23.12
C LEU A 353 1.89 -9.68 23.13
N HIS A 354 2.50 -10.48 24.01
CA HIS A 354 3.95 -10.54 24.23
C HIS A 354 4.62 -11.67 23.43
N ALA A 355 3.83 -12.49 22.74
CA ALA A 355 4.30 -13.57 21.90
C ALA A 355 5.19 -13.07 20.75
N LYS A 356 5.97 -13.99 20.18
CA LYS A 356 6.89 -13.73 19.08
C LYS A 356 6.76 -14.85 18.06
N ASN A 357 6.61 -14.51 16.79
CA ASN A 357 6.47 -15.48 15.72
C ASN A 357 7.77 -16.30 15.49
N GLY A 358 7.75 -17.20 14.50
CA GLY A 358 8.85 -18.10 14.17
C GLY A 358 10.14 -17.34 13.83
N GLY A 359 10.02 -16.20 13.15
CA GLY A 359 11.10 -15.25 12.87
C GLY A 359 11.50 -14.33 14.03
N GLY A 360 10.86 -14.45 15.19
CA GLY A 360 11.08 -13.62 16.38
C GLY A 360 10.52 -12.20 16.30
N TRP A 361 9.62 -11.91 15.36
CA TRP A 361 8.88 -10.65 15.32
C TRP A 361 7.76 -10.67 16.37
N ASN A 362 7.53 -9.57 17.07
CA ASN A 362 6.40 -9.42 18.00
C ASN A 362 5.28 -8.52 17.43
N SER A 363 4.15 -8.46 18.13
CA SER A 363 2.97 -7.67 17.77
C SER A 363 3.29 -6.20 17.43
N ILE A 364 4.18 -5.55 18.21
CA ILE A 364 4.63 -4.18 17.96
C ILE A 364 5.26 -4.04 16.57
N GLN A 365 6.12 -4.97 16.15
CA GLN A 365 6.78 -4.90 14.84
C GLN A 365 5.80 -5.13 13.67
N TYR A 366 4.72 -5.90 13.87
CA TYR A 366 3.64 -6.03 12.88
C TYR A 366 2.84 -4.73 12.75
N ALA A 367 2.42 -4.13 13.87
CA ALA A 367 1.70 -2.85 13.87
C ALA A 367 2.55 -1.74 13.23
N THR A 368 3.82 -1.64 13.63
CA THR A 368 4.79 -0.71 13.06
C THR A 368 4.96 -0.89 11.55
N LYS A 369 5.21 -2.11 11.05
CA LYS A 369 5.40 -2.36 9.61
C LYS A 369 4.23 -1.84 8.77
N ASN A 370 3.01 -2.02 9.25
CA ASN A 370 1.81 -1.66 8.49
C ASN A 370 1.40 -0.19 8.68
N GLY A 371 1.74 0.42 9.83
CA GLY A 371 1.54 1.86 10.09
C GLY A 371 0.51 2.18 11.18
N HIS A 372 0.10 1.20 11.99
CA HIS A 372 -0.98 1.35 12.98
C HIS A 372 -0.43 1.92 14.31
N LEU A 373 -0.24 3.26 14.34
CA LEU A 373 0.36 3.99 15.46
C LEU A 373 -0.44 3.85 16.77
N ASP A 374 -1.75 3.75 16.68
CA ASP A 374 -2.68 3.48 17.79
C ASP A 374 -2.42 2.11 18.43
N ILE A 375 -2.21 1.06 17.64
CA ILE A 375 -1.84 -0.27 18.12
C ILE A 375 -0.41 -0.24 18.70
N VAL A 376 0.54 0.48 18.08
CA VAL A 376 1.90 0.64 18.65
C VAL A 376 1.85 1.34 20.01
N LYS A 377 1.02 2.37 20.19
CA LYS A 377 0.77 3.03 21.49
C LYS A 377 0.21 2.03 22.50
N PHE A 378 -0.90 1.39 22.17
CA PHE A 378 -1.58 0.42 23.04
C PHE A 378 -0.68 -0.73 23.49
N LEU A 379 0.07 -1.35 22.57
CA LEU A 379 0.95 -2.48 22.91
C LEU A 379 2.13 -2.05 23.80
N LEU A 380 2.70 -0.86 23.57
CA LEU A 380 3.79 -0.32 24.38
C LEU A 380 3.29 0.05 25.80
N GLU A 381 2.10 0.63 25.91
CA GLU A 381 1.43 0.93 27.18
C GLU A 381 1.07 -0.34 27.96
N ASN A 382 0.80 -1.45 27.26
CA ASN A 382 0.62 -2.78 27.85
C ASN A 382 1.93 -3.58 27.99
N GLY A 383 3.10 -2.94 27.91
CA GLY A 383 4.38 -3.57 28.25
C GLY A 383 4.91 -4.60 27.25
N VAL A 384 4.45 -4.58 25.99
CA VAL A 384 5.06 -5.40 24.93
C VAL A 384 6.45 -4.85 24.58
N ASP A 385 7.42 -5.75 24.45
CA ASP A 385 8.84 -5.40 24.31
C ASP A 385 9.18 -4.64 23.02
N VAL A 386 9.27 -3.30 23.12
CA VAL A 386 9.69 -2.43 22.01
C VAL A 386 11.16 -2.62 21.60
N LYS A 387 11.99 -3.21 22.47
CA LYS A 387 13.41 -3.52 22.21
C LYS A 387 13.60 -4.87 21.49
N ASN A 388 12.52 -5.63 21.29
CA ASN A 388 12.57 -6.97 20.69
C ASN A 388 13.30 -7.00 19.35
N LYS A 389 14.29 -7.90 19.22
CA LYS A 389 15.07 -8.09 18.01
C LYS A 389 14.67 -9.36 17.26
N SER A 390 14.35 -9.22 15.98
CA SER A 390 14.00 -10.36 15.09
C SER A 390 15.17 -11.34 14.91
N LYS A 391 14.92 -12.65 14.90
CA LYS A 391 15.98 -13.70 14.94
C LYS A 391 16.98 -13.61 13.78
N LYS A 392 16.51 -13.34 12.56
CA LYS A 392 17.33 -13.43 11.34
C LYS A 392 18.30 -12.27 11.13
N ILE A 393 17.90 -11.04 11.51
CA ILE A 393 18.66 -9.81 11.18
C ILE A 393 18.91 -8.96 12.44
N GLY A 394 18.27 -9.22 13.57
CA GLY A 394 18.43 -8.40 14.78
C GLY A 394 17.66 -7.06 14.75
N LYS A 395 16.87 -6.79 13.70
CA LYS A 395 16.01 -5.59 13.61
C LYS A 395 15.08 -5.46 14.81
N ASN A 396 15.09 -4.30 15.46
CA ASN A 396 14.13 -3.88 16.47
C ASN A 396 12.95 -3.11 15.83
N CYS A 397 12.04 -2.56 16.67
CA CYS A 397 10.89 -1.78 16.21
C CYS A 397 11.26 -0.52 15.40
N LEU A 398 12.24 0.28 15.84
CA LEU A 398 12.65 1.50 15.14
C LEU A 398 13.27 1.21 13.77
N HIS A 399 14.00 0.10 13.63
CA HIS A 399 14.51 -0.34 12.32
C HIS A 399 13.36 -0.64 11.35
N THR A 400 12.29 -1.29 11.82
CA THR A 400 11.08 -1.54 11.02
C THR A 400 10.37 -0.23 10.65
N ALA A 401 10.22 0.71 11.59
CA ALA A 401 9.58 2.00 11.31
C ALA A 401 10.34 2.80 10.22
N CYS A 402 11.67 2.81 10.31
CA CYS A 402 12.56 3.45 9.33
C CYS A 402 12.65 2.72 7.99
N GLU A 403 12.44 1.40 7.93
CA GLU A 403 12.41 0.65 6.66
C GLU A 403 11.10 0.93 5.89
N PHE A 404 9.96 1.00 6.59
CA PHE A 404 8.62 1.09 5.99
C PHE A 404 8.03 2.52 5.96
N GLY A 405 8.84 3.56 6.14
CA GLY A 405 8.43 4.96 5.94
C GLY A 405 7.44 5.49 6.99
N LYS A 406 7.53 5.07 8.25
CA LYS A 406 6.50 5.32 9.27
C LYS A 406 6.88 6.47 10.21
N HIS A 407 6.88 7.70 9.69
CA HIS A 407 7.36 8.91 10.38
C HIS A 407 6.83 9.07 11.82
N GLU A 408 5.51 9.14 12.00
CA GLU A 408 4.88 9.34 13.33
C GLU A 408 5.21 8.19 14.31
N ILE A 409 5.44 6.98 13.80
CA ILE A 409 5.83 5.82 14.60
C ILE A 409 7.32 5.93 14.99
N CYS A 410 8.20 6.43 14.11
CA CYS A 410 9.57 6.77 14.48
C CYS A 410 9.61 7.82 15.60
N GLU A 411 8.87 8.93 15.48
CA GLU A 411 8.75 9.94 16.53
C GLU A 411 8.26 9.36 17.85
N TYR A 412 7.18 8.57 17.81
CA TYR A 412 6.61 7.95 18.99
C TYR A 412 7.59 6.98 19.67
N ILE A 413 8.23 6.08 18.92
CA ILE A 413 9.22 5.14 19.45
C ILE A 413 10.41 5.89 20.07
N ILE A 414 10.92 6.93 19.40
CA ILE A 414 12.02 7.74 19.91
C ILE A 414 11.62 8.45 21.23
N SER A 415 10.41 8.98 21.32
CA SER A 415 9.92 9.63 22.56
C SER A 415 9.74 8.67 23.75
N LYS A 416 9.55 7.37 23.51
CA LYS A 416 9.32 6.35 24.55
C LYS A 416 10.56 5.48 24.85
N ALA A 417 11.45 5.33 23.89
CA ALA A 417 12.64 4.48 23.97
C ALA A 417 13.80 5.10 23.15
N PRO A 418 14.29 6.31 23.51
CA PRO A 418 15.25 7.08 22.70
C PRO A 418 16.55 6.32 22.45
N ASN A 419 16.99 5.50 23.42
CA ASN A 419 18.15 4.62 23.32
C ASN A 419 18.04 3.54 22.22
N LEU A 420 16.92 3.41 21.52
CA LEU A 420 16.83 2.60 20.28
C LEU A 420 17.49 3.28 19.06
N ILE A 421 17.81 4.57 19.11
CA ILE A 421 18.47 5.28 17.99
C ILE A 421 19.92 4.83 17.77
N THR A 422 20.62 4.48 18.85
CA THR A 422 21.99 3.93 18.87
C THR A 422 22.04 2.41 18.74
N ASP A 423 20.88 1.75 18.78
CA ASP A 423 20.76 0.30 18.78
C ASP A 423 20.94 -0.25 17.35
N THR A 424 21.64 -1.38 17.19
CA THR A 424 22.00 -1.94 15.88
C THR A 424 21.41 -3.32 15.63
N ASP A 425 21.31 -3.66 14.33
CA ASP A 425 21.04 -4.99 13.83
C ASP A 425 22.30 -5.90 13.87
N SER A 426 22.19 -7.16 13.41
CA SER A 426 23.30 -8.14 13.45
C SER A 426 24.48 -7.80 12.53
N SER A 427 24.27 -6.91 11.55
CA SER A 427 25.31 -6.38 10.67
C SER A 427 25.90 -5.06 11.18
N GLY A 428 25.46 -4.58 12.35
CA GLY A 428 25.86 -3.30 12.93
C GLY A 428 25.12 -2.10 12.33
N GLN A 429 24.10 -2.30 11.50
CA GLN A 429 23.32 -1.19 10.93
C GLN A 429 22.38 -0.63 11.99
N HIS A 430 22.43 0.68 12.22
CA HIS A 430 21.43 1.41 13.02
C HIS A 430 20.21 1.81 12.16
N ALA A 431 19.11 2.21 12.80
CA ALA A 431 17.83 2.53 12.12
C ALA A 431 17.95 3.48 10.90
N GLY A 432 18.79 4.52 10.96
CA GLY A 432 19.06 5.41 9.82
C GLY A 432 19.60 4.76 8.54
N HIS A 433 20.25 3.59 8.61
CA HIS A 433 20.61 2.81 7.41
C HIS A 433 19.36 2.33 6.66
N TYR A 434 18.30 1.97 7.39
CA TYR A 434 17.04 1.51 6.81
C TYR A 434 16.21 2.65 6.23
N ALA A 435 16.31 3.87 6.79
CA ALA A 435 15.78 5.08 6.16
C ALA A 435 16.54 5.39 4.84
N ALA A 436 17.88 5.38 4.89
CA ALA A 436 18.74 5.61 3.72
C ALA A 436 18.52 4.60 2.59
N LYS A 437 18.28 3.33 2.93
CA LYS A 437 18.00 2.24 1.96
C LYS A 437 16.72 2.45 1.14
N ASN A 438 15.70 3.07 1.73
CA ASN A 438 14.35 3.15 1.16
C ASN A 438 13.93 4.60 0.84
N GLY A 439 14.85 5.57 0.87
CA GLY A 439 14.59 6.95 0.42
C GLY A 439 13.85 7.86 1.40
N HIS A 440 13.59 7.41 2.63
CA HIS A 440 12.82 8.14 3.68
C HIS A 440 13.62 9.31 4.27
N THR A 441 13.75 10.36 3.45
CA THR A 441 14.65 11.51 3.59
C THR A 441 14.23 12.48 4.71
N ASP A 442 12.94 12.44 5.05
CA ASP A 442 12.28 13.05 6.20
C ASP A 442 12.60 12.29 7.50
N ILE A 443 12.50 10.95 7.51
CA ILE A 443 12.82 10.12 8.69
C ILE A 443 14.32 10.20 8.99
N LEU A 444 15.19 10.25 7.96
CA LEU A 444 16.60 10.49 8.22
C LEU A 444 16.85 11.89 8.82
N GLN A 445 16.08 12.93 8.43
CA GLN A 445 16.18 14.24 9.09
C GLN A 445 15.79 14.17 10.56
N LEU A 446 14.68 13.49 10.88
CA LEU A 446 14.25 13.25 12.27
C LEU A 446 15.37 12.58 13.08
N LEU A 447 15.97 11.50 12.57
CA LEU A 447 17.06 10.80 13.25
C LEU A 447 18.32 11.66 13.42
N ILE A 448 18.68 12.46 12.41
CA ILE A 448 19.80 13.42 12.47
C ILE A 448 19.54 14.51 13.51
N ASN A 449 18.29 14.97 13.64
CA ASN A 449 17.91 16.00 14.63
C ASN A 449 17.94 15.45 16.06
N VAL A 450 17.64 14.17 16.26
CA VAL A 450 17.63 13.52 17.58
C VAL A 450 19.03 13.11 18.02
N ASP A 451 19.81 12.44 17.16
CA ASP A 451 21.22 12.12 17.43
C ASP A 451 22.05 12.12 16.14
N LYS A 452 22.63 13.30 15.84
CA LYS A 452 23.57 13.48 14.73
C LYS A 452 24.82 12.58 14.85
N TYR A 453 25.23 12.15 16.04
CA TYR A 453 26.40 11.30 16.24
C TYR A 453 26.09 9.80 16.06
N ALA A 454 24.90 9.33 16.47
CA ALA A 454 24.44 7.98 16.14
C ALA A 454 24.42 7.75 14.62
N MET A 455 23.90 8.72 13.85
CA MET A 455 23.79 8.64 12.39
C MET A 455 25.16 8.68 11.65
N GLN A 456 26.27 8.86 12.36
CA GLN A 456 27.62 8.79 11.80
C GLN A 456 28.27 7.40 11.95
N ARG A 457 27.70 6.51 12.79
CA ARG A 457 28.29 5.21 13.11
C ARG A 457 28.07 4.23 11.95
N PRO A 458 29.13 3.70 11.32
CA PRO A 458 28.96 2.73 10.24
C PRO A 458 28.67 1.32 10.80
N SER A 459 28.25 0.43 9.91
CA SER A 459 28.05 -1.00 10.15
C SER A 459 29.36 -1.75 10.46
N HIS A 460 29.28 -3.03 10.84
CA HIS A 460 30.46 -3.87 11.09
C HIS A 460 31.39 -3.97 9.86
N ASP A 461 30.84 -3.88 8.65
CA ASP A 461 31.57 -3.87 7.37
C ASP A 461 32.11 -2.46 7.00
N LYS A 462 32.00 -1.47 7.91
CA LYS A 462 32.22 -0.03 7.66
C LYS A 462 31.35 0.57 6.54
N ILE A 463 30.14 0.06 6.34
CA ILE A 463 29.14 0.69 5.46
C ILE A 463 28.47 1.82 6.25
N ASN A 464 28.33 3.01 5.66
CA ASN A 464 27.65 4.15 6.28
C ASN A 464 26.33 4.46 5.53
N ILE A 465 25.55 5.41 6.05
CA ILE A 465 24.28 5.82 5.42
C ILE A 465 24.44 6.37 3.99
N LEU A 466 25.58 7.00 3.65
CA LEU A 466 25.85 7.48 2.29
C LEU A 466 26.03 6.31 1.31
N HIS A 467 26.82 5.30 1.71
CA HIS A 467 27.03 4.08 0.94
C HIS A 467 25.70 3.37 0.63
N VAL A 468 24.81 3.25 1.62
CA VAL A 468 23.49 2.64 1.44
C VAL A 468 22.57 3.48 0.53
N ALA A 469 22.60 4.81 0.64
CA ALA A 469 21.83 5.69 -0.26
C ALA A 469 22.31 5.58 -1.72
N CYS A 470 23.63 5.51 -1.95
CA CYS A 470 24.23 5.31 -3.27
C CYS A 470 23.91 3.92 -3.87
N GLU A 471 23.94 2.87 -3.06
CA GLU A 471 23.61 1.50 -3.47
C GLU A 471 22.16 1.38 -3.98
N ASN A 472 21.26 2.22 -3.47
CA ASN A 472 19.82 2.21 -3.78
C ASN A 472 19.36 3.46 -4.57
N ALA A 473 20.29 4.18 -5.20
CA ALA A 473 20.06 5.28 -6.14
C ALA A 473 19.23 6.48 -5.61
N HIS A 474 19.15 6.70 -4.30
CA HIS A 474 18.36 7.78 -3.71
C HIS A 474 19.08 9.14 -3.81
N TYR A 475 18.88 9.87 -4.91
CA TYR A 475 19.59 11.13 -5.19
C TYR A 475 19.45 12.19 -4.08
N ASP A 476 18.21 12.55 -3.70
CA ASP A 476 17.98 13.59 -2.67
C ASP A 476 18.55 13.20 -1.30
N MET A 477 18.49 11.90 -0.97
CA MET A 477 19.10 11.32 0.22
C MET A 477 20.63 11.48 0.18
N VAL A 478 21.27 11.19 -0.96
CA VAL A 478 22.72 11.39 -1.16
C VAL A 478 23.10 12.87 -1.00
N VAL A 479 22.39 13.79 -1.68
CA VAL A 479 22.65 15.24 -1.60
C VAL A 479 22.56 15.73 -0.15
N LYS A 480 21.53 15.29 0.57
CA LYS A 480 21.31 15.61 1.99
C LYS A 480 22.43 15.05 2.87
N ILE A 481 22.82 13.79 2.70
CA ILE A 481 23.86 13.16 3.52
C ILE A 481 25.23 13.81 3.24
N ALA A 482 25.58 14.05 1.97
CA ALA A 482 26.83 14.72 1.59
C ALA A 482 26.90 16.15 2.18
N LYS A 483 25.78 16.89 2.20
CA LYS A 483 25.69 18.22 2.82
C LYS A 483 25.82 18.20 4.34
N VAL A 484 25.26 17.19 5.03
CA VAL A 484 25.25 17.13 6.50
C VAL A 484 26.51 16.46 7.08
N PHE A 485 27.12 15.54 6.32
CA PHE A 485 28.25 14.69 6.69
C PHE A 485 29.28 14.58 5.54
N PRO A 486 29.90 15.68 5.07
CA PRO A 486 30.75 15.69 3.87
C PRO A 486 31.98 14.77 3.94
N PHE A 487 32.43 14.38 5.14
CA PHE A 487 33.50 13.41 5.31
C PHE A 487 33.12 12.00 4.79
N MET A 488 31.83 11.62 4.84
CA MET A 488 31.36 10.29 4.41
C MET A 488 31.62 10.00 2.93
N VAL A 489 31.78 11.04 2.09
CA VAL A 489 32.10 10.91 0.66
C VAL A 489 33.46 10.24 0.44
N LYS A 490 34.37 10.34 1.42
CA LYS A 490 35.74 9.81 1.39
C LYS A 490 35.92 8.55 2.24
N GLU A 491 34.90 8.16 3.00
CA GLU A 491 34.93 6.98 3.86
C GLU A 491 34.92 5.66 3.08
N ILE A 492 35.39 4.59 3.71
CA ILE A 492 35.62 3.30 3.06
C ILE A 492 35.15 2.11 3.91
N THR A 493 34.61 1.09 3.23
CA THR A 493 34.25 -0.19 3.86
C THR A 493 35.47 -1.03 4.19
N GLU A 494 35.29 -2.07 5.01
CA GLU A 494 36.32 -3.10 5.24
C GLU A 494 36.70 -3.85 3.97
N LYS A 495 35.86 -3.85 2.93
CA LYS A 495 36.19 -4.42 1.61
C LYS A 495 36.95 -3.43 0.71
N GLY A 496 37.23 -2.22 1.21
CA GLY A 496 37.89 -1.14 0.48
C GLY A 496 36.99 -0.41 -0.52
N TRP A 497 35.66 -0.48 -0.36
CA TRP A 497 34.73 0.24 -1.23
C TRP A 497 34.42 1.62 -0.67
N ASN A 498 34.44 2.62 -1.54
CA ASN A 498 33.83 3.93 -1.32
C ASN A 498 32.53 4.03 -2.13
N ALA A 499 31.84 5.19 -2.06
CA ALA A 499 30.57 5.42 -2.76
C ALA A 499 30.62 5.10 -4.26
N ALA A 500 31.74 5.31 -4.95
CA ALA A 500 31.93 5.03 -6.38
C ALA A 500 31.58 3.58 -6.76
N LEU A 501 31.94 2.60 -5.92
CA LEU A 501 31.61 1.18 -6.16
C LEU A 501 30.15 0.85 -5.81
N PHE A 502 29.55 1.52 -4.82
CA PHE A 502 28.13 1.35 -4.48
C PHE A 502 27.19 1.92 -5.53
N ILE A 503 27.53 3.09 -6.11
CA ILE A 503 26.79 3.69 -7.23
C ILE A 503 26.67 2.70 -8.39
N THR A 504 27.68 1.88 -8.61
CA THR A 504 27.81 0.99 -9.77
C THR A 504 27.58 -0.50 -9.46
N ASP A 505 27.09 -0.87 -8.27
CA ASP A 505 26.95 -2.29 -7.89
C ASP A 505 25.67 -2.96 -8.40
N LYS A 506 24.67 -2.18 -8.83
CA LYS A 506 23.42 -2.65 -9.46
C LYS A 506 23.19 -1.97 -10.82
N ALA A 507 22.30 -2.53 -11.63
CA ALA A 507 22.00 -2.12 -13.01
C ALA A 507 20.71 -1.30 -13.16
N ASP A 508 20.02 -0.99 -12.07
CA ASP A 508 18.78 -0.21 -12.02
C ASP A 508 19.06 1.30 -11.96
N ALA A 509 18.09 2.14 -12.35
CA ALA A 509 18.13 3.61 -12.14
C ALA A 509 19.46 4.30 -12.57
N GLU A 510 19.94 4.03 -13.79
CA GLU A 510 21.21 4.60 -14.27
C GLU A 510 21.20 6.14 -14.31
N GLU A 511 20.06 6.76 -14.62
CA GLU A 511 19.92 8.23 -14.64
C GLU A 511 20.16 8.85 -13.24
N GLU A 512 19.63 8.23 -12.19
CA GLU A 512 19.85 8.63 -10.79
C GLU A 512 21.29 8.33 -10.36
N ARG A 513 21.84 7.18 -10.76
CA ARG A 513 23.22 6.78 -10.45
C ARG A 513 24.24 7.73 -11.08
N ILE A 514 24.01 8.23 -12.30
CA ILE A 514 24.92 9.21 -12.93
C ILE A 514 24.75 10.63 -12.34
N LYS A 515 23.53 11.02 -11.91
CA LYS A 515 23.32 12.25 -11.12
C LYS A 515 24.07 12.19 -9.78
N ILE A 516 23.98 11.07 -9.07
CA ILE A 516 24.70 10.80 -7.82
C ILE A 516 26.23 10.84 -8.04
N LEU A 517 26.74 10.19 -9.08
CA LEU A 517 28.16 10.16 -9.40
C LEU A 517 28.73 11.56 -9.63
N LYS A 518 28.06 12.37 -10.48
CA LYS A 518 28.46 13.76 -10.77
C LYS A 518 28.45 14.61 -9.48
N HIS A 519 27.35 14.57 -8.72
CA HIS A 519 27.24 15.32 -7.47
C HIS A 519 28.32 14.94 -6.44
N LEU A 520 28.65 13.66 -6.30
CA LEU A 520 29.68 13.24 -5.34
C LEU A 520 31.12 13.49 -5.84
N LEU A 521 31.36 13.53 -7.16
CA LEU A 521 32.62 14.02 -7.73
C LEU A 521 32.86 15.49 -7.34
N ASP A 522 31.85 16.35 -7.44
CA ASP A 522 31.91 17.75 -6.98
C ASP A 522 32.23 17.88 -5.48
N HIS A 523 31.91 16.85 -4.68
CA HIS A 523 32.20 16.76 -3.25
C HIS A 523 33.47 15.95 -2.92
N GLY A 524 34.30 15.63 -3.93
CA GLY A 524 35.61 15.01 -3.76
C GLY A 524 35.61 13.48 -3.60
N LEU A 525 34.69 12.79 -4.28
CA LEU A 525 34.70 11.33 -4.41
C LEU A 525 35.86 10.84 -5.30
N ASP A 526 36.67 9.92 -4.77
CA ASP A 526 37.72 9.24 -5.53
C ASP A 526 37.16 8.13 -6.44
N VAL A 527 37.17 8.36 -7.75
CA VAL A 527 36.81 7.35 -8.77
C VAL A 527 37.96 6.41 -9.16
N TYR A 528 39.20 6.73 -8.81
CA TYR A 528 40.37 5.91 -9.12
C TYR A 528 40.57 4.74 -8.15
N ARG A 529 39.78 4.69 -7.06
CA ARG A 529 39.91 3.69 -6.01
C ARG A 529 39.75 2.25 -6.50
N VAL A 530 40.67 1.40 -6.04
CA VAL A 530 40.60 -0.06 -6.18
C VAL A 530 40.19 -0.66 -4.84
N SER A 531 39.22 -1.58 -4.85
CA SER A 531 38.85 -2.36 -3.65
C SER A 531 39.93 -3.39 -3.26
N LYS A 532 39.84 -3.96 -2.05
CA LYS A 532 40.71 -5.08 -1.62
C LYS A 532 40.60 -6.32 -2.55
N SER A 533 39.61 -6.37 -3.44
CA SER A 533 39.37 -7.44 -4.43
C SER A 533 39.47 -6.98 -5.90
N GLY A 534 40.14 -5.86 -6.18
CA GLY A 534 40.47 -5.45 -7.56
C GLY A 534 39.36 -4.77 -8.35
N LYS A 535 38.15 -4.63 -7.77
CA LYS A 535 37.08 -3.83 -8.40
C LYS A 535 37.47 -2.34 -8.45
N THR A 536 37.23 -1.71 -9.60
CA THR A 536 37.19 -0.26 -9.80
C THR A 536 35.81 0.13 -10.34
N ILE A 537 35.42 1.41 -10.25
CA ILE A 537 34.10 1.88 -10.71
C ILE A 537 33.83 1.51 -12.18
N LEU A 538 34.81 1.66 -13.08
CA LEU A 538 34.68 1.32 -14.49
C LEU A 538 34.51 -0.19 -14.73
N VAL A 539 35.03 -1.04 -13.84
CA VAL A 539 34.83 -2.50 -13.90
C VAL A 539 33.44 -2.90 -13.40
N ASN A 540 32.95 -2.27 -12.33
CA ASN A 540 31.58 -2.48 -11.83
C ASN A 540 30.54 -2.00 -12.86
N ALA A 541 30.71 -0.79 -13.42
CA ALA A 541 29.82 -0.23 -14.45
C ALA A 541 29.68 -1.15 -15.67
N ARG A 542 30.81 -1.60 -16.23
CA ARG A 542 30.88 -2.60 -17.31
C ARG A 542 30.17 -3.90 -16.97
N LYS A 543 30.42 -4.45 -15.77
CA LYS A 543 29.81 -5.72 -15.34
C LYS A 543 28.29 -5.63 -15.25
N ASN A 544 27.78 -4.47 -14.84
CA ASN A 544 26.35 -4.23 -14.61
C ASN A 544 25.68 -3.49 -15.78
N ASN A 545 26.32 -3.43 -16.96
CA ASN A 545 25.82 -2.79 -18.18
C ASN A 545 25.41 -1.31 -18.05
N LEU A 546 26.00 -0.57 -17.10
CA LEU A 546 25.78 0.86 -16.92
C LEU A 546 26.56 1.65 -17.99
N LYS A 547 25.88 1.96 -19.10
CA LYS A 547 26.48 2.47 -20.34
C LYS A 547 26.80 3.96 -20.28
N ASP A 548 25.89 4.76 -19.74
CA ASP A 548 26.07 6.21 -19.64
C ASP A 548 27.16 6.53 -18.61
N ILE A 549 27.22 5.75 -17.53
CA ILE A 549 28.29 5.81 -16.53
C ILE A 549 29.61 5.31 -17.12
N GLU A 550 29.64 4.19 -17.87
CA GLU A 550 30.86 3.77 -18.58
C GLU A 550 31.37 4.84 -19.55
N GLN A 551 30.48 5.42 -20.36
CA GLN A 551 30.83 6.45 -21.34
C GLN A 551 31.35 7.71 -20.65
N TYR A 552 30.64 8.20 -19.63
CA TYR A 552 31.06 9.35 -18.84
C TYR A 552 32.42 9.13 -18.18
N LEU A 553 32.63 7.97 -17.54
CA LEU A 553 33.91 7.63 -16.91
C LEU A 553 35.04 7.50 -17.93
N SER A 554 34.78 6.90 -19.10
CA SER A 554 35.79 6.71 -20.15
C SER A 554 36.18 8.03 -20.83
N GLN A 555 35.25 8.99 -20.92
CA GLN A 555 35.50 10.32 -21.49
C GLN A 555 36.19 11.26 -20.49
N GLN A 556 35.71 11.34 -19.24
CA GLN A 556 36.20 12.30 -18.25
C GLN A 556 37.43 11.81 -17.47
N PHE A 557 37.57 10.48 -17.30
CA PHE A 557 38.63 9.87 -16.49
C PHE A 557 39.34 8.73 -17.27
N PRO A 558 39.90 8.97 -18.46
CA PRO A 558 40.42 7.92 -19.36
C PRO A 558 41.48 7.00 -18.71
N ASN A 559 42.23 7.51 -17.74
CA ASN A 559 43.21 6.73 -16.97
C ASN A 559 42.60 5.53 -16.20
N LEU A 560 41.28 5.53 -15.94
CA LEU A 560 40.56 4.38 -15.35
C LEU A 560 40.66 3.11 -16.19
N ILE A 561 40.90 3.22 -17.51
CA ILE A 561 41.05 2.07 -18.42
C ILE A 561 42.31 1.26 -18.07
N GLY A 562 43.40 1.93 -17.67
CA GLY A 562 44.70 1.31 -17.34
C GLY A 562 44.77 0.67 -15.95
N LEU A 563 43.91 1.09 -15.01
CA LEU A 563 43.91 0.66 -13.61
C LEU A 563 43.63 -0.84 -13.37
N ARG A 564 43.29 -1.60 -14.42
CA ARG A 564 42.91 -3.02 -14.36
C ARG A 564 44.06 -4.01 -14.10
N ARG A 565 45.26 -3.55 -13.72
CA ARG A 565 46.51 -4.37 -13.63
C ARG A 565 47.44 -4.07 -12.44
N GLN A 566 46.93 -3.59 -11.31
CA GLN A 566 47.72 -3.42 -10.06
C GLN A 566 47.30 -4.35 -8.90
N ILE A 567 46.93 -5.60 -9.24
CA ILE A 567 47.05 -6.72 -8.31
C ILE A 567 48.07 -7.70 -8.90
N SER A 568 49.34 -7.37 -8.72
CA SER A 568 50.39 -8.38 -8.61
C SER A 568 50.28 -9.05 -7.24
N PHE A 569 50.47 -10.36 -7.18
CA PHE A 569 50.54 -11.09 -5.91
C PHE A 569 51.66 -10.54 -5.01
N GLN A 570 51.33 -10.30 -3.74
CA GLN A 570 52.22 -10.22 -2.58
C GLN A 570 51.52 -10.91 -1.41
#